data_AF-A0A3C1IDF5-F1
#
_entry.id   AF-A0A3C1IDF5-F1
#
_cell.length_a   1.000
_cell.length_b   1.000
_cell.length_c   1.000
_cell.angle_alpha   90.00
_cell.angle_beta   90.00
_cell.angle_gamma   90.00
#
_symmetry.space_group_name_H-M   'P 1'
#
loop_
_entity.id
_entity.type
_entity.pdbx_description
1 polymer ?
#
loop_
_entity_poly.entity_id
_entity_poly.type
_entity_poly.pdbx_seq_one_letter_code
_entity_poly.pdbx_strand_id
1 'polypeptide(L)'
;IGGKLNRLDVDRAKLAIETHIGTPLGLSVMAAAEAIIRVANSKMAGAIRLVSIERGHDPKNFSAMPFGGGGALHTGALMKEVGLQSALVPRYPGINSALGCTIADMRHDFVQTINGMLGSLDIDDLDRRMVQLAQQGLAMLKTAGVTFGGTALQFELDMSYQGQTHTVDVPVPLELRGDTTKVSEAAVRAAFETRYLAVYGRLLDNIPIRVLNLRVSTLGKRPKFDLTLLAPAAGVDLAQARRGTRQVWFDGAFHETGVYERLPLSVGEIVPGPALLEQPDATVFIEPDLTGCVDQFGNLVISRK
;
A
#
# COMPACT_ATOMS: atom_id res chain seq x y z
N ILE A 1 -21.80 3.32 -12.67
CA ILE A 1 -20.72 4.09 -11.99
C ILE A 1 -21.30 5.42 -11.54
N GLY A 2 -21.46 5.63 -10.22
CA GLY A 2 -21.97 6.87 -9.64
C GLY A 2 -23.38 7.28 -10.09
N GLY A 3 -24.26 6.32 -10.41
CA GLY A 3 -25.65 6.58 -10.84
C GLY A 3 -25.83 7.27 -12.20
N LYS A 4 -24.75 7.63 -12.92
CA LYS A 4 -24.82 8.37 -14.20
C LYS A 4 -25.08 7.49 -15.43
N LEU A 5 -24.95 6.18 -15.31
CA LEU A 5 -25.14 5.21 -16.38
C LEU A 5 -26.07 4.10 -15.89
N ASN A 6 -27.17 3.89 -16.59
CA ASN A 6 -28.13 2.82 -16.28
C ASN A 6 -27.54 1.43 -16.53
N ARG A 7 -26.66 1.29 -17.54
CA ARG A 7 -25.92 0.04 -17.84
C ARG A 7 -24.68 0.32 -18.70
N LEU A 8 -23.73 -0.61 -18.67
CA LEU A 8 -22.64 -0.71 -19.65
C LEU A 8 -23.12 -1.52 -20.87
N ASP A 9 -22.59 -1.20 -22.05
CA ASP A 9 -22.92 -1.89 -23.30
C ASP A 9 -21.90 -3.00 -23.57
N VAL A 10 -22.27 -4.23 -23.20
CA VAL A 10 -21.41 -5.41 -23.34
C VAL A 10 -21.20 -5.79 -24.80
N ASP A 11 -22.18 -5.57 -25.67
CA ASP A 11 -22.09 -5.96 -27.08
C ASP A 11 -21.14 -5.04 -27.84
N ARG A 12 -21.13 -3.74 -27.52
CA ARG A 12 -20.10 -2.82 -28.02
C ARG A 12 -18.70 -3.19 -27.52
N ALA A 13 -18.57 -3.64 -26.28
CA ALA A 13 -17.29 -4.10 -25.74
C ALA A 13 -16.79 -5.35 -26.49
N LYS A 14 -17.68 -6.33 -26.74
CA LYS A 14 -17.40 -7.53 -27.54
C LYS A 14 -16.97 -7.17 -28.95
N LEU A 15 -17.72 -6.30 -29.64
CA LEU A 15 -17.41 -5.86 -30.99
C LEU A 15 -16.02 -5.20 -31.07
N ALA A 16 -15.68 -4.35 -30.10
CA ALA A 16 -14.37 -3.71 -30.04
C ALA A 16 -13.24 -4.73 -29.83
N ILE A 17 -13.42 -5.67 -28.90
CA ILE A 17 -12.43 -6.74 -28.64
C ILE A 17 -12.26 -7.64 -29.85
N GLU A 18 -13.35 -8.05 -30.49
CA GLU A 18 -13.33 -8.87 -31.69
C GLU A 18 -12.59 -8.15 -32.83
N THR A 19 -12.96 -6.91 -33.11
CA THR A 19 -12.38 -6.12 -34.22
C THR A 19 -10.89 -5.86 -34.04
N HIS A 20 -10.46 -5.48 -32.83
CA HIS A 20 -9.10 -5.00 -32.61
C HIS A 20 -8.13 -6.07 -32.12
N ILE A 21 -8.61 -7.17 -31.55
CA ILE A 21 -7.77 -8.22 -30.95
C ILE A 21 -8.15 -9.60 -31.49
N GLY A 22 -9.44 -9.95 -31.48
CA GLY A 22 -9.94 -11.28 -31.89
C GLY A 22 -9.59 -11.62 -33.35
N THR A 23 -10.14 -10.87 -34.31
CA THR A 23 -9.93 -11.09 -35.74
C THR A 23 -8.45 -11.00 -36.15
N PRO A 24 -7.66 -9.99 -35.73
CA PRO A 24 -6.25 -9.91 -36.10
C PRO A 24 -5.39 -11.07 -35.60
N LEU A 25 -5.76 -11.69 -34.48
CA LEU A 25 -5.02 -12.80 -33.86
C LEU A 25 -5.64 -14.17 -34.11
N GLY A 26 -6.76 -14.26 -34.83
CA GLY A 26 -7.48 -15.52 -35.07
C GLY A 26 -8.10 -16.13 -33.80
N LEU A 27 -8.49 -15.28 -32.83
CA LEU A 27 -9.11 -15.70 -31.56
C LEU A 27 -10.60 -15.40 -31.56
N SER A 28 -11.39 -16.25 -30.88
CA SER A 28 -12.77 -15.90 -30.55
C SER A 28 -12.82 -14.68 -29.62
N VAL A 29 -13.92 -13.94 -29.63
CA VAL A 29 -14.08 -12.73 -28.79
C VAL A 29 -13.83 -13.00 -27.30
N MET A 30 -14.29 -14.14 -26.79
CA MET A 30 -14.11 -14.50 -25.37
C MET A 30 -12.67 -14.94 -25.07
N ALA A 31 -12.04 -15.71 -25.96
CA ALA A 31 -10.64 -16.08 -25.82
C ALA A 31 -9.72 -14.84 -25.90
N ALA A 32 -10.05 -13.87 -26.75
CA ALA A 32 -9.36 -12.59 -26.83
C ALA A 32 -9.52 -11.78 -25.53
N ALA A 33 -10.75 -11.70 -24.98
CA ALA A 33 -11.01 -11.02 -23.70
C ALA A 33 -10.21 -11.65 -22.54
N GLU A 34 -10.19 -12.98 -22.45
CA GLU A 34 -9.40 -13.70 -21.46
C GLU A 34 -7.89 -13.47 -21.64
N ALA A 35 -7.39 -13.45 -22.88
CA ALA A 35 -6.00 -13.14 -23.18
C ALA A 35 -5.60 -11.72 -22.73
N ILE A 36 -6.48 -10.73 -22.91
CA ILE A 36 -6.25 -9.34 -22.43
C ILE A 36 -6.07 -9.34 -20.91
N ILE A 37 -6.97 -10.01 -20.18
CA ILE A 37 -6.90 -10.11 -18.71
C ILE A 37 -5.61 -10.82 -18.28
N ARG A 38 -5.25 -11.92 -18.94
CA ARG A 38 -4.03 -12.68 -18.65
C ARG A 38 -2.76 -11.83 -18.85
N VAL A 39 -2.69 -11.03 -19.91
CA VAL A 39 -1.55 -10.11 -20.13
C VAL A 39 -1.50 -9.02 -19.05
N ALA A 40 -2.66 -8.47 -18.66
CA ALA A 40 -2.72 -7.49 -17.58
C ALA A 40 -2.24 -8.08 -16.24
N ASN A 41 -2.72 -9.27 -15.88
CA ASN A 41 -2.30 -10.00 -14.68
C ASN A 41 -0.79 -10.26 -14.68
N SER A 42 -0.24 -10.74 -15.81
CA SER A 42 1.19 -11.01 -15.94
C SER A 42 2.06 -9.76 -15.75
N LYS A 43 1.64 -8.61 -16.29
CA LYS A 43 2.33 -7.33 -16.08
C LYS A 43 2.29 -6.89 -14.60
N MET A 44 1.12 -6.99 -13.97
CA MET A 44 0.98 -6.65 -12.55
C MET A 44 1.80 -7.58 -11.65
N ALA A 45 1.77 -8.90 -11.91
CA ALA A 45 2.57 -9.88 -11.18
C ALA A 45 4.08 -9.63 -11.36
N GLY A 46 4.53 -9.27 -12.57
CA GLY A 46 5.92 -8.87 -12.83
C GLY A 46 6.36 -7.68 -11.97
N ALA A 47 5.53 -6.63 -11.89
CA ALA A 47 5.81 -5.48 -11.06
C ALA A 47 5.88 -5.82 -9.56
N ILE A 48 5.02 -6.72 -9.08
CA ILE A 48 5.06 -7.19 -7.67
C ILE A 48 6.35 -7.96 -7.39
N ARG A 49 6.78 -8.86 -8.29
CA ARG A 49 8.02 -9.63 -8.13
C ARG A 49 9.27 -8.74 -8.08
N LEU A 50 9.31 -7.70 -8.92
CA LEU A 50 10.39 -6.70 -8.95
C LEU A 50 10.56 -5.98 -7.60
N VAL A 51 9.47 -5.67 -6.91
CA VAL A 51 9.54 -4.97 -5.61
C VAL A 51 9.62 -5.90 -4.39
N SER A 52 9.50 -7.22 -4.58
CA SER A 52 9.52 -8.22 -3.51
C SER A 52 10.71 -9.19 -3.64
N ILE A 53 10.65 -10.13 -4.58
CA ILE A 53 11.64 -11.19 -4.78
C ILE A 53 13.03 -10.59 -5.06
N GLU A 54 13.11 -9.55 -5.89
CA GLU A 54 14.40 -8.92 -6.22
C GLU A 54 15.01 -8.15 -5.03
N ARG A 55 14.21 -7.88 -4.00
CA ARG A 55 14.68 -7.35 -2.71
C ARG A 55 14.93 -8.44 -1.66
N GLY A 56 14.88 -9.71 -2.06
CA GLY A 56 15.14 -10.87 -1.20
C GLY A 56 13.94 -11.34 -0.36
N HIS A 57 12.73 -10.84 -0.63
CA HIS A 57 11.53 -11.25 0.09
C HIS A 57 10.86 -12.47 -0.55
N ASP A 58 10.52 -13.48 0.26
CA ASP A 58 9.68 -14.60 -0.17
C ASP A 58 8.20 -14.15 -0.20
N PRO A 59 7.53 -14.12 -1.38
CA PRO A 59 6.13 -13.69 -1.51
C PRO A 59 5.14 -14.51 -0.67
N LYS A 60 5.46 -15.75 -0.31
CA LYS A 60 4.59 -16.58 0.53
C LYS A 60 4.37 -15.99 1.92
N ASN A 61 5.29 -15.15 2.39
CA ASN A 61 5.18 -14.49 3.69
C ASN A 61 4.31 -13.22 3.66
N PHE A 62 3.65 -12.94 2.53
CA PHE A 62 2.87 -11.72 2.32
C PHE A 62 1.44 -12.01 1.87
N SER A 63 0.55 -11.10 2.26
CA SER A 63 -0.80 -10.99 1.70
C SER A 63 -0.84 -9.86 0.67
N ALA A 64 -1.50 -10.07 -0.47
CA ALA A 64 -1.87 -8.94 -1.33
C ALA A 64 -2.95 -8.10 -0.64
N MET A 65 -2.90 -6.78 -0.80
CA MET A 65 -4.00 -5.88 -0.41
C MET A 65 -4.53 -5.18 -1.66
N PRO A 66 -5.34 -5.85 -2.50
CA PRO A 66 -5.86 -5.23 -3.71
C PRO A 66 -6.90 -4.17 -3.33
N PHE A 67 -6.65 -2.93 -3.75
CA PHE A 67 -7.58 -1.81 -3.61
C PHE A 67 -7.76 -1.08 -4.94
N GLY A 68 -8.56 -0.03 -4.96
CA GLY A 68 -9.10 0.59 -6.16
C GLY A 68 -10.29 -0.18 -6.72
N GLY A 69 -11.04 0.43 -7.63
CA GLY A 69 -12.31 -0.15 -8.10
C GLY A 69 -12.15 -1.43 -8.92
N GLY A 70 -10.99 -1.65 -9.55
CA GLY A 70 -10.70 -2.84 -10.37
C GLY A 70 -9.70 -3.83 -9.76
N GLY A 71 -8.98 -3.46 -8.70
CA GLY A 71 -7.88 -4.28 -8.19
C GLY A 71 -8.33 -5.66 -7.72
N ALA A 72 -9.48 -5.73 -7.05
CA ALA A 72 -9.99 -6.96 -6.44
C ALA A 72 -10.47 -8.02 -7.45
N LEU A 73 -10.67 -7.65 -8.73
CA LEU A 73 -10.98 -8.59 -9.82
C LEU A 73 -9.76 -9.45 -10.20
N HIS A 74 -8.55 -8.98 -9.91
CA HIS A 74 -7.30 -9.64 -10.28
C HIS A 74 -6.71 -10.48 -9.14
N THR A 75 -7.41 -10.55 -8.00
CA THR A 75 -6.85 -11.09 -6.75
C THR A 75 -6.35 -12.52 -6.88
N GLY A 76 -7.19 -13.43 -7.38
CA GLY A 76 -6.83 -14.84 -7.46
C GLY A 76 -5.69 -15.12 -8.45
N ALA A 77 -5.76 -14.52 -9.63
CA ALA A 77 -4.68 -14.54 -10.61
C ALA A 77 -3.36 -14.01 -10.03
N LEU A 78 -3.36 -12.88 -9.32
CA LEU A 78 -2.15 -12.35 -8.68
C LEU A 78 -1.63 -13.28 -7.57
N MET A 79 -2.51 -13.86 -6.75
CA MET A 79 -2.12 -14.85 -5.75
C MET A 79 -1.45 -16.07 -6.41
N LYS A 80 -2.00 -16.56 -7.52
CA LYS A 80 -1.46 -17.70 -8.27
C LYS A 80 -0.13 -17.37 -8.93
N GLU A 81 -0.06 -16.26 -9.66
CA GLU A 81 1.14 -15.90 -10.41
C GLU A 81 2.28 -15.50 -9.47
N VAL A 82 2.04 -14.66 -8.47
CA VAL A 82 3.11 -14.20 -7.57
C VAL A 82 3.48 -15.28 -6.53
N GLY A 83 2.56 -16.19 -6.20
CA GLY A 83 2.77 -17.20 -5.16
C GLY A 83 2.46 -16.67 -3.76
N LEU A 84 1.48 -15.78 -3.63
CA LEU A 84 1.05 -15.20 -2.36
C LEU A 84 0.18 -16.19 -1.59
N GLN A 85 0.30 -16.18 -0.26
CA GLN A 85 -0.49 -17.07 0.61
C GLN A 85 -1.96 -16.65 0.69
N SER A 86 -2.22 -15.35 0.64
CA SER A 86 -3.56 -14.78 0.84
C SER A 86 -3.68 -13.39 0.21
N ALA A 87 -4.91 -12.88 0.19
CA ALA A 87 -5.19 -11.49 -0.06
C ALA A 87 -6.18 -10.93 0.97
N LEU A 88 -6.06 -9.64 1.28
CA LEU A 88 -6.99 -8.89 2.11
C LEU A 88 -7.57 -7.77 1.26
N VAL A 89 -8.79 -7.96 0.78
CA VAL A 89 -9.54 -6.91 0.08
C VAL A 89 -10.17 -6.01 1.15
N PRO A 90 -9.82 -4.71 1.22
CA PRO A 90 -10.42 -3.80 2.18
C PRO A 90 -11.94 -3.76 2.03
N ARG A 91 -12.68 -3.44 3.09
CA ARG A 91 -14.15 -3.29 3.03
C ARG A 91 -14.60 -2.35 1.92
N TYR A 92 -13.88 -1.23 1.73
CA TYR A 92 -14.17 -0.23 0.72
C TYR A 92 -12.95 -0.03 -0.20
N PRO A 93 -12.64 -1.01 -1.06
CA PRO A 93 -11.40 -1.00 -1.81
C PRO A 93 -11.37 0.16 -2.81
N GLY A 94 -12.51 0.55 -3.40
CA GLY A 94 -12.59 1.62 -4.38
C GLY A 94 -12.33 3.02 -3.82
N ILE A 95 -12.48 3.22 -2.49
CA ILE A 95 -12.22 4.48 -1.80
C ILE A 95 -11.12 4.39 -0.73
N ASN A 96 -10.36 3.29 -0.69
CA ASN A 96 -9.36 3.02 0.35
C ASN A 96 -8.30 4.14 0.47
N SER A 97 -7.87 4.73 -0.65
CA SER A 97 -6.93 5.87 -0.63
C SER A 97 -7.51 7.11 0.04
N ALA A 98 -8.80 7.40 -0.17
CA ALA A 98 -9.48 8.52 0.48
C ALA A 98 -9.61 8.30 1.99
N LEU A 99 -9.92 7.06 2.41
CA LEU A 99 -9.91 6.68 3.82
C LEU A 99 -8.52 6.85 4.45
N GLY A 100 -7.45 6.49 3.74
CA GLY A 100 -6.07 6.74 4.17
C GLY A 100 -5.82 8.22 4.47
N CYS A 101 -6.27 9.13 3.60
CA CYS A 101 -6.11 10.57 3.80
C CYS A 101 -6.86 11.12 5.03
N THR A 102 -7.96 10.48 5.45
CA THR A 102 -8.73 10.95 6.62
C THR A 102 -8.14 10.49 7.94
N ILE A 103 -7.54 9.29 7.97
CA ILE A 103 -7.02 8.66 9.19
C ILE A 103 -5.50 8.84 9.38
N ALA A 104 -4.77 9.20 8.33
CA ALA A 104 -3.32 9.37 8.42
C ALA A 104 -2.93 10.53 9.35
N ASP A 105 -1.84 10.33 10.09
CA ASP A 105 -1.22 11.37 10.90
C ASP A 105 -0.81 12.55 10.02
N MET A 106 -0.92 13.76 10.56
CA MET A 106 -0.46 14.94 9.87
C MET A 106 1.06 14.98 9.94
N ARG A 107 1.74 15.13 8.81
CA ARG A 107 3.19 15.14 8.73
C ARG A 107 3.67 16.35 7.94
N HIS A 108 4.63 17.08 8.50
CA HIS A 108 5.38 18.10 7.78
C HIS A 108 6.84 17.69 7.72
N ASP A 109 7.42 17.68 6.52
CA ASP A 109 8.80 17.33 6.27
C ASP A 109 9.58 18.56 5.79
N PHE A 110 10.70 18.84 6.45
CA PHE A 110 11.66 19.83 6.02
C PHE A 110 12.93 19.15 5.56
N VAL A 111 13.52 19.66 4.48
CA VAL A 111 14.81 19.20 3.98
C VAL A 111 15.72 20.40 3.78
N GLN A 112 16.91 20.35 4.37
CA GLN A 112 17.91 21.40 4.25
C GLN A 112 19.27 20.79 3.88
N THR A 113 19.91 21.32 2.84
CA THR A 113 21.26 20.89 2.46
C THR A 113 22.28 21.38 3.49
N ILE A 114 23.16 20.46 3.91
CA ILE A 114 24.30 20.71 4.79
C ILE A 114 25.59 20.59 3.98
N ASN A 115 25.77 19.48 3.27
CA ASN A 115 26.95 19.14 2.46
C ASN A 115 28.29 19.39 3.16
N GLY A 116 28.58 18.60 4.20
CA GLY A 116 29.83 18.67 4.97
C GLY A 116 30.40 17.28 5.29
N MET A 117 31.62 17.25 5.80
CA MET A 117 32.22 16.05 6.40
C MET A 117 31.83 15.98 7.87
N LEU A 118 31.42 14.81 8.35
CA LEU A 118 30.97 14.63 9.75
C LEU A 118 32.04 15.07 10.76
N GLY A 119 33.30 14.69 10.53
CA GLY A 119 34.41 15.01 11.45
C GLY A 119 34.86 16.46 11.44
N SER A 120 34.29 17.31 10.59
CA SER A 120 34.55 18.76 10.56
C SER A 120 33.25 19.57 10.58
N LEU A 121 32.14 18.94 10.95
CA LEU A 121 30.83 19.56 10.97
C LEU A 121 30.70 20.42 12.23
N ASP A 122 30.17 21.63 12.09
CA ASP A 122 29.74 22.43 13.25
C ASP A 122 28.47 21.78 13.85
N ILE A 123 28.68 21.02 14.94
CA ILE A 123 27.61 20.29 15.62
C ILE A 123 26.63 21.25 16.31
N ASP A 124 27.10 22.39 16.81
CA ASP A 124 26.23 23.39 17.43
C ASP A 124 25.34 24.05 16.36
N ASP A 125 25.86 24.27 15.17
CA ASP A 125 25.06 24.75 14.03
C ASP A 125 24.03 23.72 13.57
N LEU A 126 24.41 22.44 13.51
CA LEU A 126 23.48 21.35 13.21
C LEU A 126 22.34 21.30 14.23
N ASP A 127 22.65 21.38 15.53
CA ASP A 127 21.67 21.39 16.62
C ASP A 127 20.69 22.57 16.47
N ARG A 128 21.21 23.79 16.24
CA ARG A 128 20.38 24.98 16.01
C ARG A 128 19.43 24.80 14.82
N ARG A 129 19.91 24.24 13.70
CA ARG A 129 19.06 23.97 12.52
C ARG A 129 17.98 22.94 12.81
N MET A 130 18.33 21.85 13.51
CA MET A 130 17.37 20.83 13.93
C MET A 130 16.26 21.45 14.79
N VAL A 131 16.62 22.25 15.79
CA VAL A 131 15.69 22.94 16.69
C VAL A 131 14.80 23.91 15.91
N GLN A 132 15.38 24.73 15.03
CA GLN A 132 14.64 25.68 14.22
C GLN A 132 13.57 25.00 13.36
N LEU A 133 13.94 23.97 12.60
CA LEU A 133 13.00 23.24 11.74
C LEU A 133 11.94 22.49 12.54
N ALA A 134 12.31 21.91 13.69
CA ALA A 134 11.37 21.26 14.59
C ALA A 134 10.32 22.25 15.12
N GLN A 135 10.75 23.43 15.58
CA GLN A 135 9.85 24.48 16.06
C GLN A 135 8.93 25.01 14.96
N GLN A 136 9.44 25.18 13.74
CA GLN A 136 8.63 25.56 12.58
C GLN A 136 7.52 24.53 12.29
N GLY A 137 7.86 23.24 12.28
CA GLY A 137 6.88 22.17 12.09
C GLY A 137 5.83 22.09 13.19
N LEU A 138 6.25 22.21 14.45
CA LEU A 138 5.34 22.25 15.59
C LEU A 138 4.41 23.47 15.54
N ALA A 139 4.89 24.62 15.07
CA ALA A 139 4.04 25.80 14.87
C ALA A 139 2.98 25.57 13.78
N MET A 140 3.34 24.92 12.67
CA MET A 140 2.38 24.57 11.61
C MET A 140 1.29 23.62 12.12
N LEU A 141 1.65 22.60 12.89
CA LEU A 141 0.68 21.69 13.52
C LEU A 141 -0.32 22.46 14.41
N LYS A 142 0.15 23.41 15.23
CA LYS A 142 -0.74 24.23 16.09
C LYS A 142 -1.76 25.04 15.28
N THR A 143 -1.38 25.52 14.10
CA THR A 143 -2.26 26.32 13.23
C THR A 143 -3.18 25.49 12.34
N ALA A 144 -3.04 24.15 12.34
CA ALA A 144 -3.76 23.28 11.42
C ALA A 144 -5.27 23.11 11.73
N GLY A 145 -5.75 23.62 12.87
CA GLY A 145 -7.18 23.54 13.24
C GLY A 145 -7.68 22.13 13.55
N VAL A 146 -6.78 21.20 13.89
CA VAL A 146 -7.09 19.79 14.20
C VAL A 146 -6.61 19.44 15.61
N THR A 147 -7.42 18.67 16.34
CA THR A 147 -7.01 18.11 17.65
C THR A 147 -6.09 16.91 17.45
N PHE A 148 -4.89 16.97 18.02
CA PHE A 148 -3.95 15.85 18.04
C PHE A 148 -3.95 15.15 19.40
N GLY A 149 -3.85 13.82 19.40
CA GLY A 149 -3.63 13.03 20.62
C GLY A 149 -2.17 13.02 21.09
N GLY A 150 -1.25 13.53 20.26
CA GLY A 150 0.15 13.71 20.59
C GLY A 150 0.95 14.25 19.41
N THR A 151 2.20 14.61 19.65
CA THR A 151 3.14 15.03 18.62
C THR A 151 4.40 14.19 18.67
N ALA A 152 5.04 13.97 17.53
CA ALA A 152 6.36 13.34 17.46
C ALA A 152 7.28 14.14 16.53
N LEU A 153 8.57 14.07 16.80
CA LEU A 153 9.63 14.63 15.96
C LEU A 153 10.52 13.49 15.48
N GLN A 154 10.99 13.59 14.25
CA GLN A 154 11.98 12.68 13.68
C GLN A 154 13.09 13.53 13.05
N PHE A 155 14.33 13.16 13.34
CA PHE A 155 15.53 13.78 12.78
C PHE A 155 16.25 12.72 11.95
N GLU A 156 16.50 13.02 10.69
CA GLU A 156 17.22 12.12 9.78
C GLU A 156 18.30 12.90 9.01
N LEU A 157 19.38 12.21 8.66
CA LEU A 157 20.46 12.77 7.85
C LEU A 157 20.67 11.90 6.60
N ASP A 158 20.74 12.53 5.44
CA ASP A 158 21.19 11.83 4.23
C ASP A 158 22.72 11.77 4.26
N MET A 159 23.28 10.57 4.38
CA MET A 159 24.71 10.38 4.62
C MET A 159 25.34 9.36 3.68
N SER A 160 26.65 9.46 3.45
CA SER A 160 27.41 8.51 2.62
C SER A 160 28.88 8.53 3.00
N TYR A 161 29.65 7.53 2.59
CA TYR A 161 31.10 7.67 2.59
C TYR A 161 31.56 8.57 1.44
N GLN A 162 32.67 9.28 1.62
CA GLN A 162 33.29 10.07 0.57
C GLN A 162 33.57 9.21 -0.68
N GLY A 163 33.27 9.76 -1.86
CA GLY A 163 33.40 9.05 -3.15
C GLY A 163 32.17 8.25 -3.55
N GLN A 164 31.20 8.04 -2.66
CA GLN A 164 29.93 7.42 -3.02
C GLN A 164 28.95 8.43 -3.64
N THR A 165 28.13 7.94 -4.58
CA THR A 165 27.07 8.73 -5.24
C THR A 165 25.69 8.52 -4.60
N HIS A 166 25.47 7.42 -3.89
CA HIS A 166 24.21 7.10 -3.23
C HIS A 166 24.32 7.33 -1.73
N THR A 167 23.27 7.87 -1.12
CA THR A 167 23.17 8.09 0.32
C THR A 167 22.34 7.02 0.99
N VAL A 168 22.54 6.88 2.31
CA VAL A 168 21.61 6.21 3.21
C VAL A 168 20.85 7.27 4.03
N ASP A 169 19.56 7.02 4.24
CA ASP A 169 18.69 7.75 5.16
C ASP A 169 19.02 7.31 6.59
N VAL A 170 19.62 8.19 7.40
CA VAL A 170 20.09 7.88 8.75
C VAL A 170 19.18 8.51 9.80
N PRO A 171 18.28 7.75 10.44
CA PRO A 171 17.56 8.22 11.61
C PRO A 171 18.51 8.47 12.78
N VAL A 172 18.47 9.68 13.33
CA VAL A 172 19.22 10.05 14.53
C VAL A 172 18.22 10.13 15.69
N PRO A 173 18.21 9.16 16.63
CA PRO A 173 17.20 9.08 17.67
C PRO A 173 17.42 10.17 18.73
N LEU A 174 16.86 11.35 18.47
CA LEU A 174 16.97 12.54 19.31
C LEU A 174 15.60 13.01 19.78
N GLU A 175 15.59 13.68 20.92
CA GLU A 175 14.42 14.38 21.46
C GLU A 175 14.72 15.87 21.54
N LEU A 176 13.74 16.69 21.21
CA LEU A 176 13.83 18.13 21.46
C LEU A 176 13.66 18.40 22.97
N ARG A 177 14.68 18.95 23.61
CA ARG A 177 14.71 19.27 25.04
C ARG A 177 14.92 20.77 25.22
N GLY A 178 13.81 21.52 25.24
CA GLY A 178 13.86 22.97 25.25
C GLY A 178 14.30 23.51 23.90
N ASP A 179 15.50 24.09 23.86
CA ASP A 179 16.12 24.74 22.72
C ASP A 179 17.29 23.94 22.11
N THR A 180 17.44 22.66 22.47
CA THR A 180 18.49 21.79 21.95
C THR A 180 17.99 20.36 21.71
N THR A 181 18.60 19.65 20.76
CA THR A 181 18.45 18.20 20.59
C THR A 181 19.55 17.40 21.28
N LYS A 182 20.61 18.07 21.77
CA LYS A 182 21.85 17.48 22.28
C LYS A 182 22.51 16.54 21.28
N VAL A 183 22.39 16.82 19.98
CA VAL A 183 23.09 16.06 18.94
C VAL A 183 24.60 16.13 19.17
N SER A 184 25.29 15.03 18.90
CA SER A 184 26.75 14.96 18.95
C SER A 184 27.28 14.24 17.73
N GLU A 185 28.52 14.53 17.34
CA GLU A 185 29.18 13.83 16.23
C GLU A 185 29.19 12.30 16.45
N ALA A 186 29.45 11.87 17.69
CA ALA A 186 29.47 10.45 18.06
C ALA A 186 28.11 9.78 17.86
N ALA A 187 27.01 10.45 18.23
CA ALA A 187 25.66 9.92 18.02
C ALA A 187 25.31 9.81 16.53
N VAL A 188 25.67 10.82 15.72
CA VAL A 188 25.45 10.81 14.27
C VAL A 188 26.28 9.71 13.59
N ARG A 189 27.55 9.54 14.00
CA ARG A 189 28.43 8.49 13.50
C ARG A 189 27.87 7.11 13.78
N ALA A 190 27.49 6.83 15.03
CA ALA A 190 26.93 5.56 15.44
C ALA A 190 25.61 5.24 14.70
N ALA A 191 24.75 6.24 14.51
CA ALA A 191 23.52 6.09 13.73
C ALA A 191 23.81 5.74 12.27
N PHE A 192 24.77 6.43 11.64
CA PHE A 192 25.19 6.14 10.27
C PHE A 192 25.75 4.73 10.13
N GLU A 193 26.68 4.33 10.99
CA GLU A 193 27.29 3.01 10.94
C GLU A 193 26.25 1.89 11.10
N THR A 194 25.31 2.07 12.04
CA THR A 194 24.18 1.15 12.25
C THR A 194 23.33 1.02 11.00
N ARG A 195 22.93 2.15 10.39
CA ARG A 195 22.12 2.16 9.18
C ARG A 195 22.87 1.57 7.99
N TYR A 196 24.13 1.94 7.83
CA TYR A 196 24.97 1.50 6.72
C TYR A 196 25.23 -0.02 6.79
N LEU A 197 25.49 -0.56 7.98
CA LEU A 197 25.57 -2.01 8.20
C LEU A 197 24.27 -2.72 7.86
N ALA A 198 23.12 -2.17 8.24
CA ALA A 198 21.83 -2.75 7.92
C ALA A 198 21.55 -2.79 6.40
N VAL A 199 22.03 -1.79 5.66
CA VAL A 199 21.82 -1.70 4.20
C VAL A 199 22.84 -2.51 3.41
N TYR A 200 24.12 -2.50 3.80
CA TYR A 200 25.23 -3.04 3.00
C TYR A 200 26.00 -4.19 3.65
N GLY A 201 25.72 -4.54 4.90
CA GLY A 201 26.33 -5.67 5.62
C GLY A 201 27.79 -5.47 6.06
N ARG A 202 28.41 -4.32 5.78
CA ARG A 202 29.79 -3.99 6.18
C ARG A 202 30.02 -2.49 6.29
N LEU A 203 31.00 -2.07 7.09
CA LEU A 203 31.50 -0.70 7.12
C LEU A 203 32.69 -0.53 6.17
N LEU A 204 33.03 0.73 5.87
CA LEU A 204 34.23 1.07 5.09
C LEU A 204 35.23 1.78 6.00
N ASP A 205 36.36 1.14 6.23
CA ASP A 205 37.40 1.67 7.11
C ASP A 205 38.14 2.83 6.44
N ASN A 206 38.51 3.84 7.25
CA ASN A 206 39.34 4.96 6.84
C ASN A 206 38.77 5.85 5.71
N ILE A 207 37.46 5.81 5.46
CA ILE A 207 36.79 6.72 4.52
C ILE A 207 35.98 7.77 5.29
N PRO A 208 36.17 9.08 5.03
CA PRO A 208 35.37 10.12 5.67
C PRO A 208 33.87 9.97 5.41
N ILE A 209 33.06 10.26 6.43
CA ILE A 209 31.60 10.26 6.33
C ILE A 209 31.14 11.67 5.90
N ARG A 210 30.27 11.74 4.90
CA ARG A 210 29.61 12.95 4.40
C ARG A 210 28.18 13.04 4.90
N VAL A 211 27.78 14.22 5.33
CA VAL A 211 26.40 14.61 5.64
C VAL A 211 25.91 15.53 4.53
N LEU A 212 24.93 15.09 3.75
CA LEU A 212 24.44 15.84 2.59
C LEU A 212 23.23 16.70 2.94
N ASN A 213 22.20 16.12 3.57
CA ASN A 213 20.98 16.83 3.93
C ASN A 213 20.57 16.52 5.37
N LEU A 214 19.97 17.52 6.02
CA LEU A 214 19.17 17.40 7.23
C LEU A 214 17.70 17.27 6.85
N ARG A 215 17.02 16.27 7.41
CA ARG A 215 15.58 16.09 7.33
C ARG A 215 14.98 16.18 8.73
N VAL A 216 13.95 17.00 8.89
CA VAL A 216 13.18 17.09 10.13
C VAL A 216 11.72 16.88 9.81
N SER A 217 11.12 15.87 10.43
CA SER A 217 9.71 15.54 10.28
C SER A 217 8.98 15.82 11.57
N THR A 218 7.89 16.58 11.49
CA THR A 218 6.99 16.83 12.61
C THR A 218 5.66 16.14 12.36
N LEU A 219 5.26 15.24 13.27
CA LEU A 219 4.05 14.45 13.18
C LEU A 219 3.03 14.89 14.22
N GLY A 220 1.83 15.24 13.77
CA GLY A 220 0.65 15.41 14.60
C GLY A 220 -0.15 14.10 14.59
N LYS A 221 -0.11 13.37 15.71
CA LYS A 221 -0.81 12.09 15.86
C LYS A 221 -2.30 12.32 15.99
N ARG A 222 -3.08 11.83 15.04
CA ARG A 222 -4.54 11.89 15.12
C ARG A 222 -5.07 10.87 16.13
N PRO A 223 -6.25 11.11 16.72
CA PRO A 223 -6.93 10.07 17.48
C PRO A 223 -7.06 8.80 16.64
N LYS A 224 -6.76 7.64 17.23
CA LYS A 224 -6.90 6.36 16.53
C LYS A 224 -8.35 6.18 16.10
N PHE A 225 -8.53 5.90 14.81
CA PHE A 225 -9.83 5.52 14.27
C PHE A 225 -10.05 4.03 14.50
N ASP A 226 -11.11 3.68 15.23
CA ASP A 226 -11.48 2.28 15.42
C ASP A 226 -12.10 1.72 14.14
N LEU A 227 -11.33 0.91 13.42
CA LEU A 227 -11.76 0.30 12.16
C LEU A 227 -12.88 -0.73 12.35
N THR A 228 -13.12 -1.23 13.57
CA THR A 228 -14.26 -2.13 13.83
C THR A 228 -15.61 -1.42 13.64
N LEU A 229 -15.64 -0.09 13.72
CA LEU A 229 -16.81 0.72 13.37
C LEU A 229 -17.18 0.62 11.89
N LEU A 230 -16.25 0.20 11.05
CA LEU A 230 -16.54 -0.10 9.65
C LEU A 230 -17.12 -1.49 9.49
N ALA A 231 -17.09 -2.39 10.47
CA ALA A 231 -17.57 -3.76 10.31
C ALA A 231 -19.09 -3.81 10.02
N PRO A 232 -19.59 -4.84 9.31
CA PRO A 232 -21.00 -4.95 8.99
C PRO A 232 -21.78 -5.35 10.24
N ALA A 233 -23.05 -4.96 10.29
CA ALA A 233 -23.94 -5.47 11.33
C ALA A 233 -24.09 -6.99 11.19
N ALA A 234 -24.30 -7.68 12.30
CA ALA A 234 -24.58 -9.11 12.28
C ALA A 234 -25.96 -9.41 11.68
N GLY A 235 -26.14 -10.64 11.20
CA GLY A 235 -27.46 -11.19 10.84
C GLY A 235 -27.77 -11.25 9.36
N VAL A 236 -26.78 -10.99 8.49
CA VAL A 236 -26.87 -11.30 7.05
C VAL A 236 -25.88 -12.39 6.71
N ASP A 237 -26.41 -13.57 6.39
CA ASP A 237 -25.65 -14.71 5.89
C ASP A 237 -25.42 -14.64 4.37
N LEU A 238 -24.59 -15.56 3.86
CA LEU A 238 -24.31 -15.67 2.43
C LEU A 238 -25.57 -15.86 1.56
N ALA A 239 -26.57 -16.62 2.04
CA ALA A 239 -27.77 -16.90 1.27
C ALA A 239 -28.65 -15.65 1.13
N GLN A 240 -28.78 -14.87 2.20
CA GLN A 240 -29.49 -13.60 2.21
C GLN A 240 -28.80 -12.53 1.36
N ALA A 241 -27.47 -12.55 1.28
CA ALA A 241 -26.69 -11.65 0.43
C ALA A 241 -26.73 -12.03 -1.06
N ARG A 242 -27.25 -13.21 -1.42
CA ARG A 242 -27.26 -13.69 -2.81
C ARG A 242 -28.20 -12.86 -3.68
N ARG A 243 -27.69 -12.41 -4.82
CA ARG A 243 -28.43 -11.66 -5.85
C ARG A 243 -28.79 -12.52 -7.07
N GLY A 244 -28.11 -13.65 -7.26
CA GLY A 244 -28.40 -14.59 -8.34
C GLY A 244 -27.15 -15.32 -8.81
N THR A 245 -27.10 -15.63 -10.10
CA THR A 245 -25.95 -16.19 -10.79
C THR A 245 -25.67 -15.41 -12.08
N ARG A 246 -24.42 -15.47 -12.56
CA ARG A 246 -23.99 -14.88 -13.83
C ARG A 246 -23.05 -15.85 -14.54
N GLN A 247 -23.17 -15.97 -15.86
CA GLN A 247 -22.19 -16.67 -16.68
C GLN A 247 -20.92 -15.82 -16.78
N VAL A 248 -19.80 -16.32 -16.28
CA VAL A 248 -18.49 -15.66 -16.30
C VAL A 248 -17.53 -16.53 -17.10
N TRP A 249 -16.79 -15.92 -18.03
CA TRP A 249 -15.81 -16.64 -18.83
C TRP A 249 -14.44 -16.62 -18.15
N PHE A 250 -13.91 -17.79 -17.87
CA PHE A 250 -12.54 -18.02 -17.41
C PHE A 250 -12.13 -19.45 -17.74
N ASP A 251 -10.83 -19.73 -17.79
CA ASP A 251 -10.28 -21.06 -18.12
C ASP A 251 -10.87 -21.65 -19.42
N GLY A 252 -11.12 -20.79 -20.42
CA GLY A 252 -11.60 -21.19 -21.74
C GLY A 252 -13.07 -21.62 -21.82
N ALA A 253 -13.89 -21.41 -20.79
CA ALA A 253 -15.32 -21.74 -20.81
C ALA A 253 -16.18 -20.73 -20.02
N PHE A 254 -17.49 -20.79 -20.23
CA PHE A 254 -18.46 -20.11 -19.37
C PHE A 254 -18.75 -20.96 -18.13
N HIS A 255 -18.68 -20.32 -16.97
CA HIS A 255 -19.00 -20.92 -15.68
C HIS A 255 -20.11 -20.14 -15.00
N GLU A 256 -21.11 -20.85 -14.49
CA GLU A 256 -22.12 -20.24 -13.61
C GLU A 256 -21.45 -19.82 -12.30
N THR A 257 -21.49 -18.51 -12.01
CA THR A 257 -20.83 -17.90 -10.86
C THR A 257 -21.87 -17.23 -9.97
N GLY A 258 -21.81 -17.49 -8.66
CA GLY A 258 -22.72 -16.85 -7.70
C GLY A 258 -22.47 -15.34 -7.62
N VAL A 259 -23.54 -14.54 -7.56
CA VAL A 259 -23.44 -13.09 -7.39
C VAL A 259 -24.01 -12.70 -6.04
N TYR A 260 -23.25 -11.93 -5.26
CA TYR A 260 -23.58 -11.56 -3.89
C TYR A 260 -23.40 -10.05 -3.68
N GLU A 261 -24.27 -9.47 -2.86
CA GLU A 261 -24.05 -8.12 -2.36
C GLU A 261 -22.97 -8.16 -1.27
N ARG A 262 -21.88 -7.42 -1.47
CA ARG A 262 -20.68 -7.55 -0.63
C ARG A 262 -20.82 -6.92 0.75
N LEU A 263 -21.43 -5.73 0.83
CA LEU A 263 -21.44 -4.88 2.02
C LEU A 263 -22.22 -5.43 3.23
N PRO A 264 -23.37 -6.13 3.07
CA PRO A 264 -24.13 -6.60 4.22
C PRO A 264 -23.58 -7.89 4.83
N LEU A 265 -22.74 -8.66 4.13
CA LEU A 265 -22.20 -9.94 4.62
C LEU A 265 -21.58 -9.79 6.02
N SER A 266 -22.06 -10.57 6.98
CA SER A 266 -21.62 -10.50 8.38
C SER A 266 -20.16 -10.90 8.56
N VAL A 267 -19.55 -10.43 9.66
CA VAL A 267 -18.24 -10.93 10.12
C VAL A 267 -18.30 -12.46 10.29
N GLY A 268 -17.28 -13.15 9.79
CA GLY A 268 -17.16 -14.61 9.85
C GLY A 268 -17.82 -15.34 8.67
N GLU A 269 -18.58 -14.66 7.82
CA GLU A 269 -19.20 -15.29 6.65
C GLU A 269 -18.14 -15.79 5.67
N ILE A 270 -18.30 -17.05 5.26
CA ILE A 270 -17.42 -17.73 4.31
C ILE A 270 -18.08 -17.74 2.94
N VAL A 271 -17.33 -17.33 1.91
CA VAL A 271 -17.79 -17.21 0.53
C VAL A 271 -16.94 -18.12 -0.36
N PRO A 272 -17.42 -19.34 -0.69
CA PRO A 272 -16.68 -20.24 -1.57
C PRO A 272 -16.73 -19.74 -3.02
N GLY A 273 -15.60 -19.77 -3.73
CA GLY A 273 -15.57 -19.53 -5.16
C GLY A 273 -16.15 -20.70 -6.00
N PRO A 274 -16.57 -20.45 -7.26
CA PRO A 274 -16.52 -19.17 -7.95
C PRO A 274 -17.64 -18.21 -7.50
N ALA A 275 -17.27 -16.98 -7.13
CA ALA A 275 -18.20 -15.97 -6.66
C ALA A 275 -17.81 -14.54 -7.09
N LEU A 276 -18.81 -13.73 -7.42
CA LEU A 276 -18.71 -12.28 -7.62
C LEU A 276 -19.36 -11.57 -6.45
N LEU A 277 -18.60 -10.71 -5.77
CA LEU A 277 -19.10 -9.87 -4.69
C LEU A 277 -19.14 -8.43 -5.21
N GLU A 278 -20.34 -7.90 -5.39
CA GLU A 278 -20.58 -6.58 -5.97
C GLU A 278 -20.83 -5.55 -4.84
N GLN A 279 -20.17 -4.40 -4.93
CA GLN A 279 -20.43 -3.22 -4.11
C GLN A 279 -20.35 -1.95 -4.98
N PRO A 280 -20.87 -0.80 -4.51
CA PRO A 280 -20.92 0.42 -5.32
C PRO A 280 -19.57 0.91 -5.87
N ASP A 281 -18.47 0.67 -5.13
CA ASP A 281 -17.13 1.17 -5.44
C ASP A 281 -16.18 0.13 -6.05
N ALA A 282 -16.55 -1.17 -6.08
CA ALA A 282 -15.72 -2.24 -6.62
C ALA A 282 -16.47 -3.55 -6.87
N THR A 283 -15.82 -4.49 -7.55
CA THR A 283 -16.26 -5.88 -7.64
C THR A 283 -15.09 -6.79 -7.27
N VAL A 284 -15.36 -7.82 -6.46
CA VAL A 284 -14.39 -8.85 -6.09
C VAL A 284 -14.75 -10.14 -6.80
N PHE A 285 -13.77 -10.78 -7.42
CA PHE A 285 -13.92 -12.12 -7.97
C PHE A 285 -13.13 -13.11 -7.12
N ILE A 286 -13.83 -14.13 -6.59
CA ILE A 286 -13.23 -15.27 -5.91
C ILE A 286 -13.23 -16.43 -6.90
N GLU A 287 -12.04 -16.87 -7.31
CA GLU A 287 -11.84 -17.97 -8.26
C GLU A 287 -12.25 -19.33 -7.66
N PRO A 288 -12.53 -20.37 -8.48
CA PRO A 288 -13.07 -21.66 -8.01
C PRO A 288 -12.26 -22.37 -6.90
N ASP A 289 -10.95 -22.20 -6.86
CA ASP A 289 -10.06 -22.83 -5.88
C ASP A 289 -9.78 -21.92 -4.66
N LEU A 290 -10.49 -20.81 -4.56
CA LEU A 290 -10.37 -19.83 -3.49
C LEU A 290 -11.64 -19.77 -2.63
N THR A 291 -11.46 -19.28 -1.41
CA THR A 291 -12.53 -18.95 -0.47
C THR A 291 -12.28 -17.57 0.12
N GLY A 292 -13.34 -16.82 0.38
CA GLY A 292 -13.30 -15.54 1.09
C GLY A 292 -13.88 -15.68 2.50
N CYS A 293 -13.35 -14.93 3.46
CA CYS A 293 -13.88 -14.81 4.82
C CYS A 293 -13.98 -13.33 5.19
N VAL A 294 -15.11 -12.90 5.75
CA VAL A 294 -15.25 -11.53 6.25
C VAL A 294 -14.57 -11.42 7.63
N ASP A 295 -13.53 -10.60 7.76
CA ASP A 295 -12.84 -10.41 9.03
C ASP A 295 -13.60 -9.47 9.98
N GLN A 296 -13.07 -9.30 11.21
CA GLN A 296 -13.65 -8.44 12.24
C GLN A 296 -13.72 -6.94 11.89
N PHE A 297 -12.99 -6.50 10.86
CA PHE A 297 -13.00 -5.12 10.37
C PHE A 297 -13.89 -4.97 9.11
N GLY A 298 -14.50 -6.07 8.66
CA GLY A 298 -15.31 -6.13 7.46
C GLY A 298 -14.51 -6.28 6.16
N ASN A 299 -13.20 -6.52 6.22
CA ASN A 299 -12.39 -6.86 5.03
C ASN A 299 -12.74 -8.26 4.54
N LEU A 300 -12.43 -8.56 3.28
CA LEU A 300 -12.53 -9.92 2.74
C LEU A 300 -11.14 -10.53 2.67
N VAL A 301 -10.87 -11.53 3.50
CA VAL A 301 -9.64 -12.31 3.47
C VAL A 301 -9.84 -13.48 2.52
N ILE A 302 -9.06 -13.54 1.45
CA ILE A 302 -9.11 -14.58 0.42
C ILE A 302 -7.92 -15.51 0.59
N SER A 303 -8.19 -16.82 0.60
CA SER A 303 -7.18 -17.88 0.69
C SER A 303 -7.52 -19.04 -0.24
N ARG A 304 -6.55 -19.93 -0.46
CA ARG A 304 -6.81 -21.24 -1.09
C ARG A 304 -7.74 -22.06 -0.19
N LYS A 305 -8.57 -22.90 -0.81
CA LYS A 305 -9.37 -23.93 -0.14
C LYS A 305 -8.50 -25.04 0.45
#